data_AF-A0A3M1N348-F1
#
_entry.id   AF-A0A3M1N348-F1
#
_cell.length_a   1.000
_cell.length_b   1.000
_cell.length_c   1.000
_cell.angle_alpha   90.00
_cell.angle_beta   90.00
_cell.angle_gamma   90.00
#
_symmetry.space_group_name_H-M   'P 1'
#
loop_
_entity.id
_entity.type
_entity.pdbx_description
1 polymer ?
#
loop_
_entity_poly.entity_id
_entity_poly.type
_entity_poly.pdbx_seq_one_letter_code
_entity_poly.pdbx_strand_id
1 'polypeptide(L)'
;MSVYAPDGNYVPFQQQADIAPQATTPVFVQLQARPTVAVTFIVTPPPDIPATFPIRMVGNLRPLGNTFTDLQGGMSHTAIALPSTHTLPDGRHTLTLHLPVGADLHYRYTLGDGYWNAEHNADGTFRTRRLLVPDHDATIQDTITTWYDGPPGYLTFDVRTPPETPADETVTLQLSLFGWMEPLPMWQVEPNHWTYFIFSPRQGLETLHYRYCRNAQCGLLDAADTPGTLATGHVLDVRQASTPGHETITTWQWWQSAREDRMPEFEPASRGPYFATGLAFTPAYHPSWTALYPQALERAAQDNARWVVFSPTWRFTHNQPPVLEPHTEDGFDRAAWKTLNFEAQSRGMHVALYPQPQAPVSATQWWQSPPLDETWWSLWFETYRRFALHHAYLAEQSGVQTLILGGPWTSPALPGSPQAPPDAEARWRSLLEEVRAAYTGEVRWALPYASPESPLPPFLDAVDGVYILWSLPLTDKQTPPGWRTLS
;
A
#
# COMPACT_ATOMS: atom_id res chain seq x y z
N MET A 1 -21.84 -15.12 11.75
CA MET A 1 -21.03 -14.02 11.16
C MET A 1 -20.41 -13.23 12.29
N SER A 2 -19.12 -12.91 12.17
CA SER A 2 -18.41 -12.00 13.07
C SER A 2 -17.80 -10.86 12.25
N VAL A 3 -17.93 -9.63 12.72
CA VAL A 3 -17.36 -8.43 12.11
C VAL A 3 -16.46 -7.78 13.14
N TYR A 4 -15.21 -7.52 12.77
CA TYR A 4 -14.25 -6.83 13.63
C TYR A 4 -13.46 -5.81 12.82
N ALA A 5 -12.98 -4.77 13.47
CA ALA A 5 -12.14 -3.77 12.85
C ALA A 5 -10.65 -4.18 12.96
N PRO A 6 -9.88 -4.21 11.87
CA PRO A 6 -8.44 -4.56 11.87
C PRO A 6 -7.56 -3.70 12.80
N ASP A 7 -7.98 -2.48 13.08
CA ASP A 7 -7.33 -1.55 14.00
C ASP A 7 -7.79 -1.70 15.46
N GLY A 8 -8.80 -2.53 15.71
CA GLY A 8 -9.41 -2.73 17.03
C GLY A 8 -10.30 -1.59 17.49
N ASN A 9 -10.56 -0.55 16.68
CA ASN A 9 -11.27 0.66 17.12
C ASN A 9 -12.77 0.49 17.35
N TYR A 10 -13.32 -0.70 17.09
CA TYR A 10 -14.73 -1.00 17.28
C TYR A 10 -14.90 -2.30 18.05
N VAL A 11 -15.98 -2.39 18.85
CA VAL A 11 -16.38 -3.64 19.49
C VAL A 11 -16.76 -4.66 18.40
N PRO A 12 -16.23 -5.89 18.44
CA PRO A 12 -16.62 -6.93 17.49
C PRO A 12 -18.13 -7.19 17.55
N PHE A 13 -18.77 -7.23 16.39
CA PHE A 13 -20.18 -7.58 16.24
C PHE A 13 -20.29 -9.06 15.86
N GLN A 14 -21.19 -9.80 16.50
CA GLN A 14 -21.44 -11.20 16.17
C GLN A 14 -22.94 -11.45 16.08
N GLN A 15 -23.36 -12.05 14.96
CA GLN A 15 -24.75 -12.48 14.73
C GLN A 15 -24.75 -13.92 14.21
N GLN A 16 -25.64 -14.75 14.74
CA GLN A 16 -25.91 -16.08 14.20
C GLN A 16 -26.78 -15.94 12.95
N ALA A 17 -26.48 -16.73 11.91
CA ALA A 17 -27.27 -16.76 10.70
C ALA A 17 -28.12 -18.04 10.70
N ASP A 18 -29.42 -17.89 10.48
CA ASP A 18 -30.30 -19.04 10.26
C ASP A 18 -30.17 -19.49 8.80
N ILE A 19 -29.68 -20.72 8.62
CA ILE A 19 -29.49 -21.30 7.28
C ILE A 19 -30.75 -22.10 6.94
N ALA A 20 -31.64 -21.50 6.16
CA ALA A 20 -32.79 -22.18 5.55
C ALA A 20 -32.73 -22.07 4.01
N PRO A 21 -33.28 -23.05 3.26
CA PRO A 21 -33.30 -23.01 1.80
C PRO A 21 -33.94 -21.71 1.29
N GLN A 22 -33.21 -20.97 0.45
CA GLN A 22 -33.63 -19.68 -0.13
C GLN A 22 -33.97 -18.57 0.88
N ALA A 23 -33.54 -18.68 2.14
CA ALA A 23 -33.68 -17.61 3.12
C ALA A 23 -32.49 -16.64 3.07
N THR A 24 -32.77 -15.34 3.03
CA THR A 24 -31.79 -14.29 3.27
C THR A 24 -31.93 -13.85 4.73
N THR A 25 -30.88 -14.00 5.55
CA THR A 25 -30.86 -13.40 6.89
C THR A 25 -30.32 -11.97 6.75
N PRO A 26 -31.16 -10.93 6.91
CA PRO A 26 -30.66 -9.56 6.92
C PRO A 26 -29.75 -9.35 8.14
N VAL A 27 -28.60 -8.71 7.89
CA VAL A 27 -27.64 -8.36 8.94
C VAL A 27 -27.52 -6.84 8.95
N PHE A 28 -27.98 -6.22 10.03
CA PHE A 28 -27.78 -4.80 10.28
C PHE A 28 -26.60 -4.64 11.24
N VAL A 29 -25.45 -4.25 10.69
CA VAL A 29 -24.23 -4.06 11.49
C VAL A 29 -24.17 -2.62 11.97
N GLN A 30 -24.30 -2.42 13.29
CA GLN A 30 -23.99 -1.15 13.94
C GLN A 30 -22.79 -1.36 14.86
N LEU A 31 -21.66 -0.75 14.52
CA LEU A 31 -20.42 -0.88 15.28
C LEU A 31 -20.32 0.21 16.35
N GLN A 32 -20.01 -0.19 17.58
CA GLN A 32 -19.72 0.73 18.68
C GLN A 32 -18.22 1.05 18.70
N ALA A 33 -17.88 2.33 18.55
CA ALA A 33 -16.49 2.79 18.64
C ALA A 33 -15.95 2.60 20.06
N ARG A 34 -14.67 2.23 20.16
CA ARG A 34 -13.92 2.16 21.42
C ARG A 34 -13.17 3.46 21.65
N PRO A 35 -13.08 3.96 22.90
CA PRO A 35 -12.12 5.01 23.21
C PRO A 35 -10.69 4.49 23.01
N THR A 36 -9.75 5.40 22.75
CA THR A 36 -8.32 5.11 22.66
C THR A 36 -7.57 5.74 23.83
N VAL A 37 -6.49 5.11 24.27
CA VAL A 37 -5.60 5.58 25.34
C VAL A 37 -4.15 5.58 24.86
N ALA A 38 -3.32 6.46 25.41
CA ALA A 38 -1.89 6.46 25.13
C ALA A 38 -1.19 5.37 25.95
N VAL A 39 -0.56 4.42 25.27
CA VAL A 39 0.26 3.38 25.89
C VAL A 39 1.71 3.61 25.50
N THR A 40 2.54 3.94 26.47
CA THR A 40 3.97 4.15 26.31
C THR A 40 4.74 2.88 26.67
N PHE A 41 5.39 2.28 25.68
CA PHE A 41 6.31 1.18 25.87
C PHE A 41 7.71 1.72 26.13
N ILE A 42 8.38 1.18 27.15
CA ILE A 42 9.79 1.43 27.45
C ILE A 42 10.48 0.08 27.47
N VAL A 43 11.36 -0.17 26.50
CA VAL A 43 12.04 -1.46 26.34
C VAL A 43 13.53 -1.32 26.58
N THR A 44 14.08 -2.25 27.35
CA THR A 44 15.52 -2.38 27.61
C THR A 44 16.09 -3.48 26.71
N PRO A 45 16.93 -3.16 25.71
CA PRO A 45 17.58 -4.17 24.89
C PRO A 45 18.72 -4.88 25.63
N PRO A 46 19.11 -6.09 25.20
CA PRO A 46 20.37 -6.70 25.63
C PRO A 46 21.58 -5.86 25.17
N PRO A 47 22.74 -5.96 25.85
CA PRO A 47 23.91 -5.11 25.62
C PRO A 47 24.72 -5.45 24.35
N ASP A 48 24.24 -6.42 23.57
CA ASP A 48 24.90 -7.04 22.41
C ASP A 48 24.69 -6.27 21.10
N ILE A 49 23.81 -5.26 21.07
CA ILE A 49 23.57 -4.42 19.90
C ILE A 49 23.83 -2.93 20.20
N PRO A 50 24.35 -2.16 19.22
CA PRO A 50 24.39 -0.71 19.31
C PRO A 50 23.00 -0.12 19.63
N ALA A 51 22.92 0.73 20.65
CA ALA A 51 21.67 1.40 21.06
C ALA A 51 21.09 2.33 19.97
N THR A 52 21.86 2.61 18.92
CA THR A 52 21.45 3.41 17.76
C THR A 52 20.61 2.63 16.76
N PHE A 53 20.57 1.29 16.82
CA PHE A 53 19.76 0.52 15.90
C PHE A 53 18.27 0.62 16.24
N PRO A 54 17.41 0.94 15.26
CA PRO A 54 15.98 1.09 15.51
C PRO A 54 15.37 -0.26 15.88
N ILE A 55 14.87 -0.36 17.12
CA ILE A 55 13.98 -1.46 17.53
C ILE A 55 12.58 -1.13 17.03
N ARG A 56 11.95 -2.08 16.37
CA ARG A 56 10.58 -2.01 15.87
C ARG A 56 9.66 -2.87 16.72
N MET A 57 8.36 -2.57 16.66
CA MET A 57 7.32 -3.39 17.26
C MET A 57 6.40 -3.95 16.17
N VAL A 58 6.11 -5.23 16.27
CA VAL A 58 5.19 -5.94 15.37
C VAL A 58 4.11 -6.64 16.17
N GLY A 59 2.89 -6.72 15.65
CA GLY A 59 1.78 -7.29 16.38
C GLY A 59 0.55 -7.64 15.55
N ASN A 60 -0.55 -7.94 16.25
CA ASN A 60 -1.79 -8.44 15.68
C ASN A 60 -2.77 -7.35 15.21
N LEU A 61 -2.49 -6.07 15.44
CA LEU A 61 -3.34 -4.95 15.04
C LEU A 61 -2.70 -4.15 13.91
N ARG A 62 -3.53 -3.44 13.13
CA ARG A 62 -3.08 -2.58 12.03
C ARG A 62 -2.02 -1.54 12.45
N PRO A 63 -2.14 -0.84 13.61
CA PRO A 63 -1.11 0.12 14.06
C PRO A 63 0.25 -0.52 14.38
N LEU A 64 0.31 -1.85 14.53
CA LEU A 64 1.55 -2.62 14.72
C LEU A 64 1.99 -3.34 13.44
N GLY A 65 1.54 -2.82 12.29
CA GLY A 65 1.97 -3.24 10.97
C GLY A 65 1.27 -4.46 10.38
N ASN A 66 0.24 -5.03 11.05
CA ASN A 66 -0.49 -6.15 10.47
C ASN A 66 -1.30 -5.68 9.26
N THR A 67 -1.00 -6.24 8.09
CA THR A 67 -1.57 -5.83 6.82
C THR A 67 -2.89 -6.54 6.51
N PHE A 68 -3.25 -7.61 7.23
CA PHE A 68 -4.44 -8.45 6.98
C PHE A 68 -4.53 -8.91 5.51
N THR A 69 -3.37 -9.07 4.87
CA THR A 69 -3.17 -9.62 3.53
C THR A 69 -2.01 -10.61 3.60
N ASP A 70 -1.98 -11.55 2.67
CA ASP A 70 -0.83 -12.43 2.48
C ASP A 70 0.21 -11.70 1.63
N LEU A 71 1.39 -11.48 2.19
CA LEU A 71 2.53 -10.81 1.54
C LEU A 71 3.58 -11.82 1.11
N GLN A 72 4.64 -11.35 0.46
CA GLN A 72 5.70 -12.21 -0.01
C GLN A 72 6.29 -13.06 1.13
N GLY A 73 6.41 -14.36 0.89
CA GLY A 73 6.91 -15.32 1.88
C GLY A 73 5.89 -15.72 2.96
N GLY A 74 4.58 -15.48 2.75
CA GLY A 74 3.54 -15.85 3.73
C GLY A 74 3.43 -14.86 4.90
N MET A 75 3.93 -13.64 4.70
CA MET A 75 4.06 -12.62 5.73
C MET A 75 2.79 -11.76 5.82
N SER A 76 2.58 -11.09 6.94
CA SER A 76 1.48 -10.11 7.09
C SER A 76 1.96 -8.75 7.58
N HIS A 77 3.26 -8.49 7.40
CA HIS A 77 3.95 -7.28 7.87
C HIS A 77 5.05 -6.91 6.88
N THR A 78 5.34 -5.62 6.75
CA THR A 78 6.54 -5.14 6.04
C THR A 78 7.41 -4.38 7.04
N ALA A 79 8.70 -4.68 7.12
CA ALA A 79 9.59 -4.09 8.12
C ALA A 79 9.66 -2.55 8.03
N ILE A 80 9.53 -2.01 6.81
CA ILE A 80 9.55 -0.57 6.56
C ILE A 80 8.29 0.16 7.08
N ALA A 81 7.17 -0.55 7.24
CA ALA A 81 5.91 0.02 7.74
C ALA A 81 5.69 -0.23 9.25
N LEU A 82 6.61 -0.92 9.92
CA LEU A 82 6.49 -1.16 11.37
C LEU A 82 6.78 0.11 12.18
N PRO A 83 6.05 0.36 13.28
CA PRO A 83 6.37 1.43 14.20
C PRO A 83 7.76 1.22 14.81
N SER A 84 8.57 2.27 14.75
CA SER A 84 9.94 2.29 15.26
C SER A 84 10.03 3.05 16.57
N THR A 85 10.86 2.55 17.47
CA THR A 85 11.16 3.19 18.77
C THR A 85 12.14 4.35 18.62
N HIS A 86 12.17 5.22 19.61
CA HIS A 86 13.20 6.23 19.80
C HIS A 86 14.11 5.86 20.98
N THR A 87 15.42 6.03 20.81
CA THR A 87 16.40 5.76 21.87
C THR A 87 16.38 6.88 22.92
N LEU A 88 16.35 6.51 24.18
CA LEU A 88 16.47 7.38 25.35
C LEU A 88 17.95 7.57 25.74
N PRO A 89 18.32 8.63 26.47
CA PRO A 89 19.71 8.89 26.88
C PRO A 89 20.36 7.77 27.72
N ASP A 90 19.55 6.94 28.38
CA ASP A 90 20.00 5.81 29.19
C ASP A 90 20.12 4.50 28.40
N GLY A 91 19.94 4.53 27.08
CA GLY A 91 20.01 3.36 26.19
C GLY A 91 18.74 2.52 26.13
N ARG A 92 17.69 2.86 26.90
CA ARG A 92 16.36 2.26 26.70
C ARG A 92 15.70 2.84 25.45
N HIS A 93 14.69 2.15 24.94
CA HIS A 93 13.93 2.58 23.78
C HIS A 93 12.48 2.85 24.16
N THR A 94 11.84 3.83 23.51
CA THR A 94 10.44 4.17 23.78
C THR A 94 9.60 4.26 22.51
N LEU A 95 8.33 3.85 22.63
CA LEU A 95 7.31 3.97 21.60
C LEU A 95 5.98 4.28 22.30
N THR A 96 5.26 5.31 21.86
CA THR A 96 3.91 5.59 22.36
C THR A 96 2.90 5.34 21.25
N LEU A 97 1.87 4.55 21.55
CA LEU A 97 0.78 4.20 20.63
C LEU A 97 -0.55 4.60 21.24
N HIS A 98 -1.47 5.09 20.40
CA HIS A 98 -2.87 5.27 20.79
C HIS A 98 -3.63 3.97 20.48
N LEU A 99 -3.95 3.21 21.53
CA LEU A 99 -4.55 1.88 21.40
C LEU A 99 -5.99 1.86 21.92
N PRO A 100 -6.89 1.08 21.29
CA PRO A 100 -8.28 0.99 21.71
C PRO A 100 -8.42 0.23 23.03
N VAL A 101 -9.19 0.79 23.97
CA VAL A 101 -9.43 0.21 25.30
C VAL A 101 -10.00 -1.21 25.19
N GLY A 102 -9.49 -2.12 26.01
CA GLY A 102 -9.90 -3.52 26.07
C GLY A 102 -9.52 -4.34 24.83
N ALA A 103 -8.65 -3.83 23.96
CA ALA A 103 -8.09 -4.64 22.87
C ALA A 103 -7.08 -5.64 23.41
N ASP A 104 -7.10 -6.86 22.88
CA ASP A 104 -6.13 -7.90 23.23
C ASP A 104 -4.94 -7.84 22.28
N LEU A 105 -3.87 -7.19 22.74
CA LEU A 105 -2.67 -6.92 21.97
C LEU A 105 -1.69 -8.08 22.11
N HIS A 106 -1.34 -8.70 20.99
CA HIS A 106 -0.22 -9.63 20.90
C HIS A 106 0.89 -8.97 20.10
N TYR A 107 2.07 -8.83 20.71
CA TYR A 107 3.18 -8.08 20.12
C TYR A 107 4.53 -8.68 20.46
N ARG A 108 5.55 -8.27 19.71
CA ARG A 108 6.96 -8.57 19.97
C ARG A 108 7.84 -7.44 19.46
N TYR A 109 9.05 -7.34 20.03
CA TYR A 109 10.10 -6.47 19.52
C TYR A 109 10.93 -7.17 18.45
N THR A 110 11.46 -6.41 17.50
CA THR A 110 12.29 -6.93 16.41
C THR A 110 13.27 -5.89 15.88
N LEU A 111 14.42 -6.35 15.39
CA LEU A 111 15.33 -5.53 14.57
C LEU A 111 15.02 -5.65 13.07
N GLY A 112 14.15 -6.59 12.69
CA GLY A 112 13.72 -6.89 11.32
C GLY A 112 12.21 -6.75 11.15
N ASP A 113 11.54 -7.85 10.81
CA ASP A 113 10.11 -7.91 10.44
C ASP A 113 9.22 -8.71 11.41
N GLY A 114 9.79 -9.28 12.48
CA GLY A 114 9.07 -10.15 13.42
C GLY A 114 9.24 -11.64 13.23
N TYR A 115 9.78 -12.04 12.08
CA TYR A 115 10.36 -13.36 11.84
C TYR A 115 11.89 -13.26 11.91
N TRP A 116 12.49 -12.42 11.05
CA TRP A 116 13.90 -12.09 11.09
C TRP A 116 14.19 -11.15 12.27
N ASN A 117 15.20 -11.51 13.07
CA ASN A 117 15.65 -10.78 14.26
C ASN A 117 14.52 -10.44 15.23
N ALA A 118 13.59 -11.37 15.44
CA ALA A 118 12.60 -11.23 16.50
C ALA A 118 13.25 -11.40 17.89
N GLU A 119 12.59 -10.92 18.94
CA GLU A 119 12.98 -11.28 20.29
C GLU A 119 12.68 -12.76 20.61
N HIS A 120 13.58 -13.38 21.39
CA HIS A 120 13.44 -14.76 21.85
C HIS A 120 13.48 -14.85 23.38
N ASN A 121 12.92 -15.95 23.90
CA ASN A 121 13.11 -16.39 25.26
C ASN A 121 14.54 -16.95 25.44
N ALA A 122 14.95 -17.19 26.69
CA ALA A 122 16.27 -17.75 26.98
C ALA A 122 16.49 -19.16 26.41
N ASP A 123 15.42 -19.88 26.06
CA ASP A 123 15.45 -21.20 25.43
C ASP A 123 15.51 -21.14 23.89
N GLY A 124 15.59 -19.94 23.30
CA GLY A 124 15.64 -19.74 21.85
C GLY A 124 14.27 -19.78 21.17
N THR A 125 13.17 -19.95 21.89
CA THR A 125 11.81 -19.86 21.30
C THR A 125 11.38 -18.42 21.08
N PHE A 126 10.55 -18.15 20.06
CA PHE A 126 10.00 -16.81 19.84
C PHE A 126 9.26 -16.31 21.08
N ARG A 127 9.53 -15.08 21.51
CA ARG A 127 8.79 -14.44 22.58
C ARG A 127 7.64 -13.62 22.01
N THR A 128 6.41 -13.92 22.44
CA THR A 128 5.23 -13.10 22.16
C THR A 128 4.66 -12.59 23.46
N ARG A 129 4.44 -11.28 23.53
CA ARG A 129 3.90 -10.57 24.68
C ARG A 129 2.40 -10.37 24.49
N ARG A 130 1.67 -10.27 25.60
CA ARG A 130 0.24 -10.00 25.62
C ARG A 130 -0.06 -8.81 26.51
N LEU A 131 -0.89 -7.90 26.03
CA LEU A 131 -1.41 -6.76 26.80
C LEU A 131 -2.90 -6.63 26.52
N LEU A 132 -3.72 -6.70 27.57
CA LEU A 132 -5.08 -6.19 27.50
C LEU A 132 -5.02 -4.68 27.72
N VAL A 133 -5.36 -3.90 26.69
CA VAL A 133 -5.23 -2.43 26.75
C VAL A 133 -6.12 -1.88 27.88
N PRO A 134 -5.57 -1.14 28.86
CA PRO A 134 -6.34 -0.58 29.97
C PRO A 134 -7.26 0.55 29.51
N ASP A 135 -8.10 1.03 30.41
CA ASP A 135 -9.03 2.15 30.21
C ASP A 135 -8.43 3.53 30.54
N HIS A 136 -7.13 3.59 30.78
CA HIS A 136 -6.37 4.79 31.11
C HIS A 136 -4.99 4.74 30.44
N ASP A 137 -4.34 5.90 30.32
CA ASP A 137 -2.97 5.98 29.82
C ASP A 137 -2.04 5.14 30.69
N ALA A 138 -1.15 4.36 30.06
CA ALA A 138 -0.33 3.39 30.76
C ALA A 138 1.11 3.36 30.25
N THR A 139 2.03 3.00 31.14
CA THR A 139 3.44 2.75 30.78
C THR A 139 3.77 1.28 30.99
N ILE A 140 4.28 0.63 29.94
CA ILE A 140 4.71 -0.77 29.94
C ILE A 140 6.23 -0.81 29.92
N GLN A 141 6.83 -1.50 30.89
CA GLN A 141 8.27 -1.69 30.97
C GLN A 141 8.65 -3.11 30.57
N ASP A 142 9.40 -3.23 29.49
CA ASP A 142 9.84 -4.49 28.93
C ASP A 142 11.36 -4.63 28.97
N THR A 143 11.83 -5.86 29.08
CA THR A 143 13.23 -6.23 28.85
C THR A 143 13.27 -7.34 27.81
N ILE A 144 14.07 -7.14 26.76
CA ILE A 144 14.35 -8.14 25.74
C ILE A 144 15.44 -9.06 26.29
N THR A 145 15.20 -10.37 26.24
CA THR A 145 16.13 -11.35 26.80
C THR A 145 17.31 -11.59 25.87
N THR A 146 17.03 -11.78 24.58
CA THR A 146 18.02 -12.12 23.56
C THR A 146 17.41 -11.94 22.17
N TRP A 147 18.25 -11.66 21.17
CA TRP A 147 17.92 -11.70 19.75
C TRP A 147 18.24 -13.06 19.11
N TYR A 148 18.98 -13.91 19.81
CA TYR A 148 19.44 -15.19 19.29
C TYR A 148 18.40 -16.29 19.54
N ASP A 149 18.20 -17.15 18.54
CA ASP A 149 17.44 -18.40 18.63
C ASP A 149 18.30 -19.58 19.11
N GLY A 150 19.57 -19.34 19.45
CA GLY A 150 20.56 -20.35 19.82
C GLY A 150 21.86 -19.73 20.36
N PRO A 151 23.02 -20.41 20.21
CA PRO A 151 24.31 -19.85 20.61
C PRO A 151 24.56 -18.47 19.97
N PRO A 152 25.11 -17.49 20.70
CA PRO A 152 25.36 -16.15 20.18
C PRO A 152 26.16 -16.15 18.88
N GLY A 153 25.76 -15.29 17.94
CA GLY A 153 26.37 -15.12 16.61
C GLY A 153 25.40 -14.49 15.63
N TYR A 154 25.91 -13.95 14.52
CA TYR A 154 25.09 -13.30 13.50
C TYR A 154 25.68 -13.47 12.10
N LEU A 155 24.82 -13.38 11.08
CA LEU A 155 25.24 -13.19 9.70
C LEU A 155 25.40 -11.69 9.42
N THR A 156 26.38 -11.30 8.62
CA THR A 156 26.64 -9.89 8.29
C THR A 156 26.53 -9.65 6.80
N PHE A 157 25.73 -8.66 6.42
CA PHE A 157 25.67 -8.10 5.07
C PHE A 157 26.23 -6.69 5.14
N ASP A 158 27.32 -6.44 4.40
CA ASP A 158 28.03 -5.17 4.35
C ASP A 158 28.14 -4.75 2.88
N VAL A 159 27.43 -3.68 2.51
CA VAL A 159 27.29 -3.27 1.11
C VAL A 159 27.60 -1.80 0.91
N ARG A 160 28.41 -1.53 -0.11
CA ARG A 160 28.63 -0.18 -0.64
C ARG A 160 27.78 0.04 -1.88
N THR A 161 27.12 1.17 -1.93
CA THR A 161 26.28 1.61 -3.05
C THR A 161 27.02 2.63 -3.90
N PRO A 162 26.60 2.85 -5.16
CA PRO A 162 27.30 3.81 -5.99
C PRO A 162 26.95 5.25 -5.54
N PRO A 163 27.86 6.23 -5.71
CA PRO A 163 27.71 7.59 -5.16
C PRO A 163 26.43 8.32 -5.59
N GLU A 164 25.86 7.95 -6.75
CA GLU A 164 24.62 8.49 -7.29
C GLU A 164 23.34 7.92 -6.65
N THR A 165 23.47 7.03 -5.66
CA THR A 165 22.32 6.56 -4.88
C THR A 165 21.75 7.75 -4.09
N PRO A 166 20.46 8.11 -4.25
CA PRO A 166 19.87 9.24 -3.55
C PRO A 166 20.02 9.11 -2.03
N ALA A 167 20.41 10.21 -1.39
CA ALA A 167 20.65 10.25 0.06
C ALA A 167 19.37 10.07 0.90
N ASP A 168 18.21 10.32 0.30
CA ASP A 168 16.90 10.18 0.91
C ASP A 168 16.27 8.80 0.67
N GLU A 169 16.93 7.91 -0.07
CA GLU A 169 16.44 6.55 -0.30
C GLU A 169 17.07 5.52 0.66
N THR A 170 16.30 4.47 0.94
CA THR A 170 16.73 3.38 1.83
C THR A 170 17.20 2.18 1.01
N VAL A 171 18.34 1.59 1.36
CA VAL A 171 18.76 0.29 0.84
C VAL A 171 18.12 -0.82 1.66
N THR A 172 17.57 -1.81 0.99
CA THR A 172 16.92 -2.96 1.61
C THR A 172 17.56 -4.27 1.16
N LEU A 173 17.68 -5.21 2.09
CA LEU A 173 18.08 -6.59 1.87
C LEU A 173 16.81 -7.43 1.75
N GLN A 174 16.63 -8.14 0.64
CA GLN A 174 15.56 -9.13 0.50
C GLN A 174 16.14 -10.54 0.56
N LEU A 175 15.51 -11.39 1.35
CA LEU A 175 15.93 -12.76 1.58
C LEU A 175 14.94 -13.74 0.93
N SER A 176 15.43 -14.91 0.54
CA SER A 176 14.62 -16.01 0.03
C SER A 176 15.05 -17.33 0.66
N LEU A 177 14.06 -18.03 1.22
CA LEU A 177 14.21 -19.37 1.79
C LEU A 177 13.36 -20.39 1.01
N PHE A 178 12.08 -20.08 0.82
CA PHE A 178 11.10 -20.88 0.08
C PHE A 178 10.35 -20.02 -0.95
N GLY A 179 10.94 -18.87 -1.29
CA GLY A 179 10.33 -17.77 -2.02
C GLY A 179 10.87 -16.45 -1.47
N TRP A 180 10.81 -15.39 -2.28
CA TRP A 180 11.15 -14.05 -1.82
C TRP A 180 10.24 -13.64 -0.65
N MET A 181 10.84 -13.09 0.41
CA MET A 181 10.14 -12.54 1.56
C MET A 181 10.10 -11.01 1.48
N GLU A 182 9.35 -10.34 2.36
CA GLU A 182 9.35 -8.87 2.42
C GLU A 182 10.75 -8.29 2.68
N PRO A 183 11.16 -7.20 2.00
CA PRO A 183 12.49 -6.62 2.17
C PRO A 183 12.74 -6.00 3.56
N LEU A 184 13.97 -6.15 4.06
CA LEU A 184 14.45 -5.67 5.34
C LEU A 184 15.27 -4.38 5.16
N PRO A 185 14.89 -3.24 5.78
CA PRO A 185 15.68 -2.02 5.77
C PRO A 185 17.07 -2.23 6.39
N MET A 186 18.12 -1.93 5.61
CA MET A 186 19.49 -1.95 6.10
C MET A 186 19.78 -0.68 6.91
N TRP A 187 20.80 -0.74 7.78
CA TRP A 187 21.25 0.40 8.56
C TRP A 187 22.35 1.14 7.81
N GLN A 188 22.13 2.43 7.57
CA GLN A 188 23.16 3.30 7.01
C GLN A 188 24.21 3.60 8.08
N VAL A 189 25.46 3.21 7.83
CA VAL A 189 26.59 3.46 8.73
C VAL A 189 27.39 4.70 8.32
N GLU A 190 27.49 4.92 7.01
CA GLU A 190 28.10 6.09 6.37
C GLU A 190 27.35 6.39 5.06
N PRO A 191 27.53 7.58 4.43
CA PRO A 191 27.02 7.82 3.09
C PRO A 191 27.40 6.68 2.14
N ASN A 192 26.41 6.14 1.44
CA ASN A 192 26.55 5.01 0.52
C ASN A 192 27.07 3.69 1.12
N HIS A 193 27.15 3.53 2.44
CA HIS A 193 27.59 2.29 3.11
C HIS A 193 26.52 1.81 4.08
N TRP A 194 26.06 0.59 3.88
CA TRP A 194 24.93 0.00 4.58
C TRP A 194 25.29 -1.35 5.15
N THR A 195 24.74 -1.67 6.32
CA THR A 195 24.94 -2.95 6.98
C THR A 195 23.63 -3.56 7.46
N TYR A 196 23.57 -4.88 7.50
CA TYR A 196 22.48 -5.61 8.15
C TYR A 196 23.02 -6.88 8.81
N PHE A 197 22.48 -7.21 9.98
CA PHE A 197 22.89 -8.35 10.79
C PHE A 197 21.69 -9.28 10.98
N ILE A 198 21.88 -10.58 10.74
CA ILE A 198 20.87 -11.60 11.03
C ILE A 198 21.28 -12.35 12.29
N PHE A 199 20.59 -12.10 13.39
CA PHE A 199 20.75 -12.76 14.68
C PHE A 199 19.90 -14.05 14.75
N SER A 200 18.69 -14.00 14.19
CA SER A 200 17.72 -15.10 14.17
C SER A 200 16.73 -14.99 12.98
N PRO A 201 16.06 -16.09 12.60
CA PRO A 201 16.48 -17.45 12.89
C PRO A 201 17.80 -17.77 12.19
N ARG A 202 18.65 -18.57 12.83
CA ARG A 202 19.87 -19.11 12.23
C ARG A 202 19.98 -20.62 12.36
N GLN A 203 19.29 -21.22 13.34
CA GLN A 203 19.32 -22.66 13.49
C GLN A 203 18.72 -23.34 12.25
N GLY A 204 19.47 -24.27 11.65
CA GLY A 204 19.03 -25.02 10.48
C GLY A 204 19.13 -24.27 9.15
N LEU A 205 19.64 -23.03 9.11
CA LEU A 205 19.94 -22.34 7.85
C LEU A 205 21.21 -22.92 7.23
N GLU A 206 21.07 -23.58 6.08
CA GLU A 206 22.21 -24.07 5.30
C GLU A 206 22.64 -23.09 4.21
N THR A 207 21.67 -22.62 3.42
CA THR A 207 21.88 -21.68 2.32
C THR A 207 20.84 -20.57 2.39
N LEU A 208 21.26 -19.37 2.01
CA LEU A 208 20.42 -18.19 2.00
C LEU A 208 20.55 -17.47 0.66
N HIS A 209 19.43 -17.31 -0.04
CA HIS A 209 19.36 -16.50 -1.25
C HIS A 209 19.03 -15.06 -0.86
N TYR A 210 19.68 -14.08 -1.50
CA TYR A 210 19.43 -12.68 -1.19
C TYR A 210 19.65 -11.75 -2.39
N ARG A 211 19.11 -10.54 -2.28
CA ARG A 211 19.37 -9.42 -3.20
C ARG A 211 19.22 -8.08 -2.50
N TYR A 212 19.68 -7.03 -3.17
CA TYR A 212 19.51 -5.66 -2.73
C TYR A 212 18.61 -4.89 -3.67
N CYS A 213 17.78 -4.03 -3.09
CA CYS A 213 16.97 -3.08 -3.84
C CYS A 213 16.80 -1.79 -3.05
N ARG A 214 16.29 -0.75 -3.71
CA ARG A 214 15.97 0.53 -3.09
C ARG A 214 14.52 0.58 -2.63
N ASN A 215 14.27 1.26 -1.51
CA ASN A 215 12.95 1.59 -0.96
C ASN A 215 11.99 0.39 -0.80
N ALA A 216 12.52 -0.80 -0.48
CA ALA A 216 11.74 -2.04 -0.41
C ALA A 216 10.97 -2.36 -1.72
N GLN A 217 11.42 -1.87 -2.87
CA GLN A 217 10.81 -2.11 -4.19
C GLN A 217 11.56 -3.19 -4.97
N CYS A 218 11.82 -4.31 -4.30
CA CYS A 218 12.55 -5.43 -4.91
C CYS A 218 11.72 -6.07 -6.03
N GLY A 219 12.37 -6.40 -7.14
CA GLY A 219 11.75 -6.77 -8.41
C GLY A 219 11.53 -5.59 -9.37
N LEU A 220 11.67 -4.35 -8.89
CA LEU A 220 11.61 -3.13 -9.71
C LEU A 220 12.90 -2.30 -9.59
N LEU A 221 13.30 -1.93 -8.37
CA LEU A 221 14.45 -1.06 -8.09
C LEU A 221 15.67 -1.86 -7.57
N ASP A 222 15.92 -3.01 -8.19
CA ASP A 222 16.99 -3.94 -7.81
C ASP A 222 18.38 -3.41 -8.15
N ALA A 223 19.39 -3.98 -7.49
CA ALA A 223 20.76 -3.97 -8.02
C ALA A 223 20.78 -4.57 -9.44
N ALA A 224 21.60 -4.01 -10.32
CA ALA A 224 21.53 -4.32 -11.75
C ALA A 224 21.84 -5.80 -12.09
N ASP A 225 22.54 -6.50 -11.21
CA ASP A 225 22.94 -7.91 -11.34
C ASP A 225 21.88 -8.91 -10.87
N THR A 226 20.85 -8.46 -10.14
CA THR A 226 19.73 -9.30 -9.67
C THR A 226 18.35 -8.74 -10.07
N PRO A 227 18.13 -8.39 -11.35
CA PRO A 227 16.97 -7.61 -11.76
C PRO A 227 15.68 -8.43 -11.89
N GLY A 228 14.57 -7.84 -11.46
CA GLY A 228 13.24 -8.33 -11.77
C GLY A 228 12.73 -9.40 -10.80
N THR A 229 11.46 -9.76 -10.95
CA THR A 229 10.76 -10.67 -10.02
C THR A 229 11.22 -12.13 -10.11
N LEU A 230 11.88 -12.52 -11.21
CA LEU A 230 12.35 -13.88 -11.47
C LEU A 230 13.84 -14.08 -11.16
N ALA A 231 14.52 -13.06 -10.64
CA ALA A 231 15.93 -13.18 -10.24
C ALA A 231 16.11 -14.25 -9.16
N THR A 232 17.19 -15.04 -9.27
CA THR A 232 17.56 -16.06 -8.26
C THR A 232 18.32 -15.47 -7.06
N GLY A 233 18.79 -14.23 -7.19
CA GLY A 233 19.63 -13.56 -6.20
C GLY A 233 21.05 -14.11 -6.13
N HIS A 234 21.83 -13.57 -5.19
CA HIS A 234 23.09 -14.12 -4.70
C HIS A 234 22.83 -15.29 -3.75
N VAL A 235 23.86 -16.09 -3.47
CA VAL A 235 23.78 -17.26 -2.59
C VAL A 235 24.87 -17.20 -1.55
N LEU A 236 24.49 -17.33 -0.28
CA LEU A 236 25.39 -17.51 0.85
C LEU A 236 25.26 -18.95 1.39
N ASP A 237 26.36 -19.71 1.40
CA ASP A 237 26.44 -20.98 2.16
C ASP A 237 26.77 -20.65 3.62
N VAL A 238 25.73 -20.66 4.46
CA VAL A 238 25.76 -20.25 5.87
C VAL A 238 26.60 -21.23 6.71
N ARG A 239 26.83 -22.45 6.22
CA ARG A 239 27.69 -23.44 6.91
C ARG A 239 29.16 -23.15 6.73
N GLN A 240 29.53 -22.39 5.70
CA GLN A 240 30.91 -22.07 5.38
C GLN A 240 31.31 -20.65 5.81
N ALA A 241 30.37 -19.71 5.76
CA ALA A 241 30.65 -18.31 6.08
C ALA A 241 29.48 -17.64 6.82
N SER A 242 29.82 -16.73 7.73
CA SER A 242 28.86 -15.83 8.40
C SER A 242 28.67 -14.50 7.67
N THR A 243 29.31 -14.30 6.53
CA THR A 243 29.21 -13.08 5.71
C THR A 243 29.48 -13.43 4.25
N PRO A 244 28.81 -12.79 3.27
CA PRO A 244 29.17 -12.95 1.86
C PRO A 244 30.47 -12.22 1.49
N GLY A 245 31.08 -11.47 2.42
CA GLY A 245 32.23 -10.60 2.17
C GLY A 245 31.80 -9.13 1.96
N HIS A 246 32.74 -8.28 1.56
CA HIS A 246 32.42 -6.88 1.21
C HIS A 246 31.77 -6.83 -0.17
N GLU A 247 30.52 -6.37 -0.23
CA GLU A 247 29.77 -6.28 -1.47
C GLU A 247 29.72 -4.84 -1.97
N THR A 248 29.64 -4.68 -3.30
CA THR A 248 29.53 -3.37 -3.93
C THR A 248 28.50 -3.44 -5.04
N ILE A 249 27.44 -2.65 -4.89
CA ILE A 249 26.46 -2.41 -5.94
C ILE A 249 27.06 -1.36 -6.86
N THR A 250 27.20 -1.71 -8.13
CA THR A 250 27.80 -0.82 -9.13
C THR A 250 26.77 0.11 -9.77
N THR A 251 25.56 -0.39 -10.00
CA THR A 251 24.46 0.34 -10.64
C THR A 251 23.11 -0.22 -10.16
N TRP A 252 22.10 0.64 -10.17
CA TRP A 252 20.71 0.27 -9.90
C TRP A 252 19.92 0.12 -11.20
N GLN A 253 18.98 -0.83 -11.23
CA GLN A 253 18.00 -0.92 -12.30
C GLN A 253 17.20 0.38 -12.41
N TRP A 254 16.92 0.76 -13.65
CA TRP A 254 16.19 1.99 -14.00
C TRP A 254 16.79 3.28 -13.42
N TRP A 255 18.06 3.24 -13.02
CA TRP A 255 18.77 4.40 -12.52
C TRP A 255 19.87 4.80 -13.48
N GLN A 256 19.86 6.07 -13.85
CA GLN A 256 20.96 6.71 -14.53
C GLN A 256 21.24 7.97 -13.74
N SER A 257 22.52 8.27 -13.50
CA SER A 257 22.89 9.58 -12.98
C SER A 257 22.28 10.64 -13.91
N ALA A 258 21.68 11.68 -13.32
CA ALA A 258 21.06 12.75 -14.08
C ALA A 258 22.09 13.27 -15.09
N ARG A 259 21.90 12.96 -16.37
CA ARG A 259 22.66 13.64 -17.41
C ARG A 259 22.29 15.11 -17.31
N GLU A 260 23.26 15.99 -17.48
CA GLU A 260 23.02 17.39 -17.83
C GLU A 260 22.42 17.49 -19.24
N ASP A 261 21.38 16.71 -19.54
CA ASP A 261 20.54 16.95 -20.69
C ASP A 261 19.74 18.20 -20.33
N ARG A 262 20.33 19.36 -20.64
CA ARG A 262 19.64 20.65 -20.56
C ARG A 262 18.35 20.49 -21.35
N MET A 263 17.23 20.37 -20.65
CA MET A 263 15.93 20.62 -21.26
C MET A 263 16.07 21.95 -22.00
N PRO A 264 15.78 22.00 -23.31
CA PRO A 264 15.83 23.27 -24.03
C PRO A 264 15.01 24.27 -23.24
N GLU A 265 15.61 25.43 -22.97
CA GLU A 265 15.03 26.49 -22.18
C GLU A 265 13.68 26.87 -22.83
N PHE A 266 12.61 26.38 -22.22
CA PHE A 266 11.24 26.60 -22.65
C PHE A 266 10.57 27.38 -21.55
N GLU A 267 10.17 28.61 -21.84
CA GLU A 267 9.27 29.35 -20.95
C GLU A 267 7.84 28.91 -21.27
N PRO A 268 7.20 28.08 -20.43
CA PRO A 268 5.81 27.75 -20.63
C PRO A 268 4.97 29.03 -20.56
N ALA A 269 4.07 29.21 -21.54
CA ALA A 269 3.10 30.29 -21.48
C ALA A 269 2.30 30.21 -20.17
N SER A 270 2.15 31.35 -19.49
CA SER A 270 1.35 31.46 -18.28
C SER A 270 -0.05 30.87 -18.53
N ARG A 271 -0.47 29.99 -17.63
CA ARG A 271 -1.77 29.33 -17.70
C ARG A 271 -2.74 30.04 -16.75
N GLY A 272 -4.02 30.04 -17.11
CA GLY A 272 -5.07 30.66 -16.30
C GLY A 272 -5.27 29.96 -14.94
N PRO A 273 -6.13 30.51 -14.07
CA PRO A 273 -6.30 30.04 -12.68
C PRO A 273 -6.84 28.60 -12.55
N TYR A 274 -7.40 28.04 -13.63
CA TYR A 274 -7.93 26.67 -13.69
C TYR A 274 -6.89 25.62 -14.10
N PHE A 275 -5.64 26.04 -14.37
CA PHE A 275 -4.59 25.12 -14.74
C PHE A 275 -4.09 24.34 -13.53
N ALA A 276 -4.12 23.02 -13.64
CA ALA A 276 -3.67 22.11 -12.61
C ALA A 276 -2.36 21.43 -13.04
N THR A 277 -1.41 21.38 -12.11
CA THR A 277 -0.20 20.55 -12.18
C THR A 277 -0.31 19.48 -11.12
N GLY A 278 0.03 18.24 -11.44
CA GLY A 278 -0.13 17.16 -10.49
C GLY A 278 0.34 15.82 -11.00
N LEU A 279 0.12 14.80 -10.17
CA LEU A 279 0.39 13.41 -10.47
C LEU A 279 -0.84 12.55 -10.15
N ALA A 280 -0.93 11.42 -10.83
CA ALA A 280 -1.94 10.41 -10.56
C ALA A 280 -1.25 9.10 -10.22
N PHE A 281 -1.65 8.49 -9.11
CA PHE A 281 -1.25 7.13 -8.77
C PHE A 281 -2.07 6.14 -9.60
N THR A 282 -1.43 5.04 -9.98
CA THR A 282 -2.14 3.90 -10.56
C THR A 282 -3.00 3.23 -9.48
N PRO A 283 -3.97 2.37 -9.86
CA PRO A 283 -4.72 1.57 -8.89
C PRO A 283 -3.90 0.45 -8.23
N ALA A 284 -2.60 0.37 -8.49
CA ALA A 284 -1.74 -0.60 -7.83
C ALA A 284 -1.54 -0.19 -6.38
N TYR A 285 -1.30 -1.18 -5.51
CA TYR A 285 -1.05 -0.95 -4.11
C TYR A 285 -0.10 -2.02 -3.58
N HIS A 286 0.75 -1.60 -2.65
CA HIS A 286 1.48 -2.50 -1.79
C HIS A 286 1.61 -1.86 -0.41
N PRO A 287 1.42 -2.60 0.70
CA PRO A 287 1.49 -2.00 2.04
C PRO A 287 2.81 -1.29 2.36
N SER A 288 3.93 -1.71 1.78
CA SER A 288 5.23 -1.04 1.97
C SER A 288 5.25 0.40 1.46
N TRP A 289 4.38 0.77 0.50
CA TRP A 289 4.33 2.11 -0.08
C TRP A 289 3.81 3.15 0.91
N THR A 290 3.06 2.73 1.94
CA THR A 290 2.54 3.63 2.97
C THR A 290 3.64 4.42 3.68
N ALA A 291 4.80 3.80 3.92
CA ALA A 291 5.97 4.43 4.50
C ALA A 291 6.72 5.37 3.54
N LEU A 292 6.50 5.24 2.23
CA LEU A 292 7.22 5.97 1.18
C LEU A 292 6.46 7.19 0.65
N TYR A 293 5.13 7.20 0.77
CA TYR A 293 4.30 8.30 0.27
C TYR A 293 4.66 9.68 0.82
N PRO A 294 4.99 9.88 2.11
CA PRO A 294 5.35 11.22 2.61
C PRO A 294 6.50 11.85 1.82
N GLN A 295 7.55 11.07 1.53
CA GLN A 295 8.70 11.53 0.75
C GLN A 295 8.34 11.73 -0.73
N ALA A 296 7.57 10.82 -1.32
CA ALA A 296 7.14 10.94 -2.71
C ALA A 296 6.26 12.18 -2.94
N LEU A 297 5.34 12.47 -2.03
CA LEU A 297 4.48 13.67 -2.07
C LEU A 297 5.28 14.95 -1.80
N GLU A 298 6.28 14.90 -0.92
CA GLU A 298 7.21 16.01 -0.70
C GLU A 298 7.97 16.36 -1.98
N ARG A 299 8.56 15.36 -2.64
CA ARG A 299 9.26 15.54 -3.92
C ARG A 299 8.33 16.12 -4.98
N ALA A 300 7.13 15.58 -5.11
CA ALA A 300 6.13 16.09 -6.03
C ALA A 300 5.76 17.56 -5.76
N ALA A 301 5.58 17.93 -4.49
CA ALA A 301 5.26 19.30 -4.11
C ALA A 301 6.40 20.28 -4.45
N GLN A 302 7.66 19.85 -4.28
CA GLN A 302 8.87 20.58 -4.69
C GLN A 302 8.95 20.75 -6.22
N ASP A 303 8.50 19.75 -6.97
CA ASP A 303 8.36 19.79 -8.44
C ASP A 303 7.10 20.57 -8.91
N ASN A 304 6.48 21.36 -8.02
CA ASN A 304 5.28 22.16 -8.26
C ASN A 304 4.02 21.35 -8.64
N ALA A 305 3.93 20.09 -8.23
CA ALA A 305 2.64 19.39 -8.20
C ALA A 305 1.74 20.04 -7.13
N ARG A 306 0.51 20.36 -7.53
CA ARG A 306 -0.54 20.93 -6.66
C ARG A 306 -1.79 20.06 -6.63
N TRP A 307 -1.87 19.05 -7.49
CA TRP A 307 -2.90 18.03 -7.51
C TRP A 307 -2.30 16.65 -7.27
N VAL A 308 -3.03 15.81 -6.55
CA VAL A 308 -2.75 14.38 -6.46
C VAL A 308 -4.03 13.59 -6.66
N VAL A 309 -4.00 12.64 -7.58
CA VAL A 309 -5.11 11.71 -7.82
C VAL A 309 -4.75 10.35 -7.22
N PHE A 310 -5.51 9.88 -6.24
CA PHE A 310 -5.41 8.52 -5.72
C PHE A 310 -6.50 7.65 -6.34
N SER A 311 -6.16 6.41 -6.69
CA SER A 311 -7.08 5.46 -7.31
C SER A 311 -7.33 4.22 -6.44
N PRO A 312 -8.11 4.33 -5.36
CA PRO A 312 -8.52 3.14 -4.60
C PRO A 312 -9.32 2.18 -5.49
N THR A 313 -9.33 0.90 -5.13
CA THR A 313 -9.95 -0.16 -5.93
C THR A 313 -10.75 -1.12 -5.07
N TRP A 314 -11.81 -1.67 -5.68
CA TRP A 314 -12.50 -2.89 -5.25
C TRP A 314 -12.36 -3.94 -6.35
N ARG A 315 -12.41 -5.22 -6.00
CA ARG A 315 -12.25 -6.33 -6.95
C ARG A 315 -13.58 -7.03 -7.22
N PHE A 316 -13.86 -7.32 -8.48
CA PHE A 316 -14.91 -8.25 -8.85
C PHE A 316 -14.50 -9.67 -8.52
N THR A 317 -15.17 -10.32 -7.56
CA THR A 317 -14.90 -11.71 -7.18
C THR A 317 -15.82 -12.70 -7.90
N HIS A 318 -16.99 -12.22 -8.34
CA HIS A 318 -17.98 -13.00 -9.08
C HIS A 318 -18.58 -12.15 -10.20
N ASN A 319 -19.02 -12.81 -11.26
CA ASN A 319 -19.73 -12.17 -12.37
C ASN A 319 -21.21 -12.62 -12.45
N GLN A 320 -21.55 -13.78 -11.89
CA GLN A 320 -22.91 -14.31 -11.90
C GLN A 320 -23.28 -14.87 -10.50
N PRO A 321 -23.92 -14.07 -9.63
CA PRO A 321 -24.18 -12.64 -9.79
C PRO A 321 -22.90 -11.78 -9.71
N PRO A 322 -22.92 -10.54 -10.23
CA PRO A 322 -21.78 -9.65 -10.11
C PRO A 322 -21.58 -9.25 -8.64
N VAL A 323 -20.35 -9.37 -8.15
CA VAL A 323 -19.98 -8.97 -6.78
C VAL A 323 -18.69 -8.16 -6.86
N LEU A 324 -18.76 -6.89 -6.46
CA LEU A 324 -17.64 -5.97 -6.31
C LEU A 324 -17.45 -5.67 -4.83
N GLU A 325 -16.27 -5.93 -4.31
CA GLU A 325 -16.00 -5.80 -2.87
C GLU A 325 -14.57 -5.30 -2.58
N PRO A 326 -14.34 -4.66 -1.42
CA PRO A 326 -12.99 -4.32 -0.98
C PRO A 326 -12.12 -5.57 -0.90
N HIS A 327 -10.87 -5.45 -1.36
CA HIS A 327 -9.88 -6.52 -1.29
C HIS A 327 -8.65 -5.97 -0.56
N THR A 328 -8.21 -6.63 0.51
CA THR A 328 -7.15 -6.12 1.41
C THR A 328 -5.77 -6.07 0.77
N GLU A 329 -5.58 -6.80 -0.33
CA GLU A 329 -4.29 -6.89 -1.03
C GLU A 329 -4.07 -5.73 -2.02
N ASP A 330 -5.14 -5.20 -2.63
CA ASP A 330 -5.02 -4.28 -3.79
C ASP A 330 -5.47 -2.85 -3.51
N GLY A 331 -6.10 -2.59 -2.35
CA GLY A 331 -6.68 -1.29 -2.04
C GLY A 331 -6.12 -0.69 -0.76
N PHE A 332 -6.07 0.64 -0.72
CA PHE A 332 -5.87 1.36 0.53
C PHE A 332 -6.97 0.95 1.52
N ASP A 333 -6.58 0.46 2.68
CA ASP A 333 -7.52 0.38 3.77
C ASP A 333 -7.80 1.79 4.33
N ARG A 334 -8.80 1.89 5.21
CA ARG A 334 -9.20 3.18 5.78
C ARG A 334 -8.07 3.88 6.53
N ALA A 335 -7.18 3.12 7.18
CA ALA A 335 -6.04 3.68 7.89
C ALA A 335 -4.99 4.25 6.93
N ALA A 336 -4.56 3.47 5.92
CA ALA A 336 -3.64 3.94 4.89
C ALA A 336 -4.18 5.17 4.16
N TRP A 337 -5.48 5.17 3.83
CA TRP A 337 -6.15 6.30 3.21
C TRP A 337 -6.08 7.57 4.06
N LYS A 338 -6.37 7.47 5.37
CA LYS A 338 -6.30 8.63 6.28
C LYS A 338 -4.90 9.24 6.30
N THR A 339 -3.86 8.41 6.39
CA THR A 339 -2.46 8.87 6.33
C THR A 339 -2.17 9.55 5.00
N LEU A 340 -2.50 8.90 3.88
CA LEU A 340 -2.27 9.45 2.54
C LEU A 340 -2.91 10.81 2.31
N ASN A 341 -4.19 10.91 2.65
CA ASN A 341 -4.95 12.14 2.49
C ASN A 341 -4.39 13.25 3.40
N PHE A 342 -4.03 12.92 4.64
CA PHE A 342 -3.40 13.88 5.55
C PHE A 342 -2.06 14.38 5.00
N GLU A 343 -1.19 13.50 4.51
CA GLU A 343 0.11 13.87 3.94
C GLU A 343 -0.04 14.76 2.69
N ALA A 344 -1.01 14.47 1.82
CA ALA A 344 -1.26 15.31 0.66
C ALA A 344 -1.81 16.70 1.04
N GLN A 345 -2.81 16.74 1.93
CA GLN A 345 -3.44 18.00 2.35
C GLN A 345 -2.49 18.89 3.17
N SER A 346 -1.64 18.31 4.02
CA SER A 346 -0.65 19.07 4.81
C SER A 346 0.38 19.79 3.94
N ARG A 347 0.58 19.33 2.70
CA ARG A 347 1.41 19.96 1.66
C ARG A 347 0.63 20.92 0.75
N GLY A 348 -0.63 21.20 1.08
CA GLY A 348 -1.49 22.09 0.31
C GLY A 348 -1.90 21.54 -1.06
N MET A 349 -1.81 20.22 -1.27
CA MET A 349 -2.26 19.60 -2.51
C MET A 349 -3.79 19.47 -2.54
N HIS A 350 -4.37 19.69 -3.71
CA HIS A 350 -5.74 19.32 -4.03
C HIS A 350 -5.82 17.81 -4.24
N VAL A 351 -6.62 17.13 -3.43
CA VAL A 351 -6.76 15.67 -3.45
C VAL A 351 -7.97 15.30 -4.28
N ALA A 352 -7.75 14.39 -5.23
CA ALA A 352 -8.78 13.76 -6.03
C ALA A 352 -8.81 12.25 -5.75
N LEU A 353 -10.01 11.72 -5.55
CA LEU A 353 -10.26 10.28 -5.52
C LEU A 353 -10.80 9.83 -6.86
N TYR A 354 -10.10 8.93 -7.54
CA TYR A 354 -10.57 8.26 -8.75
C TYR A 354 -10.68 6.76 -8.52
N PRO A 355 -11.72 6.29 -7.82
CA PRO A 355 -11.92 4.88 -7.55
C PRO A 355 -12.11 4.07 -8.85
N GLN A 356 -11.33 2.99 -9.02
CA GLN A 356 -11.36 2.15 -10.22
C GLN A 356 -11.65 0.69 -9.86
N PRO A 357 -12.69 0.05 -10.42
CA PRO A 357 -12.92 -1.38 -10.24
C PRO A 357 -11.83 -2.22 -10.92
N GLN A 358 -11.49 -3.35 -10.32
CA GLN A 358 -10.61 -4.36 -10.91
C GLN A 358 -11.34 -5.70 -11.11
N ALA A 359 -10.89 -6.48 -12.08
CA ALA A 359 -11.40 -7.82 -12.34
C ALA A 359 -10.24 -8.81 -12.53
N PRO A 360 -10.46 -10.11 -12.28
CA PRO A 360 -9.43 -11.15 -12.42
C PRO A 360 -9.06 -11.44 -13.88
N VAL A 361 -9.84 -10.93 -14.84
CA VAL A 361 -9.64 -11.09 -16.28
C VAL A 361 -9.69 -9.73 -16.96
N SER A 362 -9.27 -9.66 -18.23
CA SER A 362 -9.36 -8.42 -19.01
C SER A 362 -10.79 -7.88 -19.04
N ALA A 363 -10.95 -6.55 -19.10
CA ALA A 363 -12.25 -5.90 -19.16
C ALA A 363 -13.14 -6.49 -20.27
N THR A 364 -12.57 -6.72 -21.46
CA THR A 364 -13.28 -7.32 -22.59
C THR A 364 -13.83 -8.71 -22.27
N GLN A 365 -13.01 -9.58 -21.68
CA GLN A 365 -13.45 -10.93 -21.28
C GLN A 365 -14.50 -10.87 -20.18
N TRP A 366 -14.33 -9.97 -19.21
CA TRP A 366 -15.27 -9.80 -18.10
C TRP A 366 -16.67 -9.42 -18.60
N TRP A 367 -16.76 -8.44 -19.52
CA TRP A 367 -18.03 -7.95 -20.08
C TRP A 367 -18.69 -8.90 -21.08
N GLN A 368 -17.95 -9.87 -21.64
CA GLN A 368 -18.50 -10.90 -22.55
C GLN A 368 -19.05 -12.15 -21.83
N SER A 369 -18.73 -12.31 -20.54
CA SER A 369 -19.09 -13.49 -19.74
C SER A 369 -20.51 -13.52 -19.14
N PRO A 370 -21.19 -12.41 -18.81
CA PRO A 370 -22.50 -12.43 -18.15
C PRO A 370 -23.69 -12.60 -19.13
N PRO A 371 -24.89 -12.94 -18.61
CA PRO A 371 -26.11 -13.03 -19.43
C PRO A 371 -26.63 -11.67 -19.92
N LEU A 372 -26.25 -10.56 -19.27
CA LEU A 372 -26.68 -9.19 -19.59
C LEU A 372 -28.20 -8.99 -19.64
N ASP A 373 -28.96 -9.82 -18.91
CA ASP A 373 -30.39 -9.63 -18.73
C ASP A 373 -30.69 -8.55 -17.67
N GLU A 374 -31.97 -8.16 -17.56
CA GLU A 374 -32.43 -7.12 -16.64
C GLU A 374 -32.09 -7.41 -15.17
N THR A 375 -32.09 -8.69 -14.77
CA THR A 375 -31.75 -9.09 -13.40
C THR A 375 -30.27 -8.85 -13.14
N TRP A 376 -29.42 -9.28 -14.07
CA TRP A 376 -27.98 -9.06 -14.00
C TRP A 376 -27.64 -7.57 -14.01
N TRP A 377 -28.25 -6.77 -14.89
CA TRP A 377 -28.05 -5.33 -14.93
C TRP A 377 -28.45 -4.64 -13.63
N SER A 378 -29.58 -5.02 -13.04
CA SER A 378 -30.00 -4.49 -11.75
C SER A 378 -29.00 -4.80 -10.64
N LEU A 379 -28.46 -6.02 -10.60
CA LEU A 379 -27.42 -6.39 -9.64
C LEU A 379 -26.09 -5.66 -9.89
N TRP A 380 -25.71 -5.48 -11.16
CA TRP A 380 -24.50 -4.76 -11.53
C TRP A 380 -24.56 -3.29 -11.12
N PHE A 381 -25.66 -2.60 -11.44
CA PHE A 381 -25.86 -1.20 -11.06
C PHE A 381 -25.92 -1.03 -9.55
N GLU A 382 -26.58 -1.92 -8.80
CA GLU A 382 -26.57 -1.86 -7.33
C GLU A 382 -25.15 -2.09 -6.76
N THR A 383 -24.39 -2.98 -7.37
CA THR A 383 -23.01 -3.26 -7.00
C THR A 383 -22.09 -2.07 -7.25
N TYR A 384 -22.20 -1.43 -8.42
CA TYR A 384 -21.46 -0.21 -8.73
C TYR A 384 -21.93 0.98 -7.87
N ARG A 385 -23.23 1.08 -7.58
CA ARG A 385 -23.79 2.09 -6.67
C ARG A 385 -23.17 2.01 -5.28
N ARG A 386 -23.09 0.80 -4.69
CA ARG A 386 -22.40 0.60 -3.40
C ARG A 386 -20.94 1.04 -3.44
N PHE A 387 -20.24 0.74 -4.52
CA PHE A 387 -18.86 1.16 -4.74
C PHE A 387 -18.72 2.69 -4.84
N ALA A 388 -19.54 3.35 -5.66
CA ALA A 388 -19.50 4.79 -5.83
C ALA A 388 -19.88 5.54 -4.54
N LEU A 389 -20.95 5.11 -3.85
CA LEU A 389 -21.39 5.71 -2.59
C LEU A 389 -20.37 5.50 -1.47
N HIS A 390 -19.72 4.33 -1.40
CA HIS A 390 -18.64 4.12 -0.43
C HIS A 390 -17.54 5.18 -0.57
N HIS A 391 -17.10 5.44 -1.80
CA HIS A 391 -16.04 6.42 -2.05
C HIS A 391 -16.54 7.87 -1.92
N ALA A 392 -17.82 8.15 -2.19
CA ALA A 392 -18.43 9.45 -1.90
C ALA A 392 -18.44 9.73 -0.39
N TYR A 393 -18.86 8.78 0.44
CA TYR A 393 -18.78 8.92 1.90
C TYR A 393 -17.33 9.02 2.40
N LEU A 394 -16.40 8.27 1.81
CA LEU A 394 -14.99 8.36 2.15
C LEU A 394 -14.42 9.75 1.83
N ALA A 395 -14.77 10.29 0.66
CA ALA A 395 -14.38 11.62 0.20
C ALA A 395 -14.90 12.70 1.15
N GLU A 396 -16.20 12.66 1.47
CA GLU A 396 -16.85 13.60 2.40
C GLU A 396 -16.22 13.54 3.80
N GLN A 397 -16.07 12.34 4.37
CA GLN A 397 -15.51 12.15 5.72
C GLN A 397 -14.03 12.59 5.83
N SER A 398 -13.31 12.64 4.71
CA SER A 398 -11.87 12.94 4.68
C SER A 398 -11.57 14.33 4.10
N GLY A 399 -12.59 15.10 3.71
CA GLY A 399 -12.42 16.42 3.10
C GLY A 399 -11.71 16.39 1.74
N VAL A 400 -11.90 15.33 0.96
CA VAL A 400 -11.39 15.26 -0.43
C VAL A 400 -12.11 16.28 -1.29
N GLN A 401 -11.37 16.97 -2.15
CA GLN A 401 -11.92 18.08 -2.94
C GLN A 401 -12.55 17.65 -4.26
N THR A 402 -12.12 16.54 -4.86
CA THR A 402 -12.72 15.99 -6.09
C THR A 402 -12.94 14.48 -6.03
N LEU A 403 -14.12 14.01 -6.40
CA LEU A 403 -14.43 12.61 -6.70
C LEU A 403 -14.57 12.42 -8.21
N ILE A 404 -13.84 11.47 -8.77
CA ILE A 404 -13.86 11.12 -10.19
C ILE A 404 -14.54 9.76 -10.33
N LEU A 405 -15.63 9.67 -11.10
CA LEU A 405 -16.35 8.42 -11.38
C LEU A 405 -16.26 8.05 -12.86
N GLY A 406 -16.66 6.83 -13.20
CA GLY A 406 -16.68 6.36 -14.59
C GLY A 406 -15.36 5.74 -15.06
N GLY A 407 -14.90 6.16 -16.24
CA GLY A 407 -13.71 5.62 -16.89
C GLY A 407 -14.01 4.45 -17.84
N PRO A 408 -12.97 3.93 -18.54
CA PRO A 408 -13.13 2.97 -19.64
C PRO A 408 -13.81 1.67 -19.23
N TRP A 409 -13.66 1.29 -17.95
CA TRP A 409 -14.31 0.13 -17.36
C TRP A 409 -15.84 0.18 -17.44
N THR A 410 -16.43 1.37 -17.37
CA THR A 410 -17.89 1.57 -17.35
C THR A 410 -18.51 1.66 -18.73
N SER A 411 -17.70 1.72 -19.80
CA SER A 411 -18.19 1.99 -21.17
C SER A 411 -19.33 1.07 -21.62
N PRO A 412 -19.32 -0.26 -21.36
CA PRO A 412 -20.43 -1.13 -21.75
C PRO A 412 -21.77 -0.84 -21.06
N ALA A 413 -21.74 -0.16 -19.91
CA ALA A 413 -22.92 0.23 -19.14
C ALA A 413 -23.39 1.67 -19.41
N LEU A 414 -22.73 2.40 -20.32
CA LEU A 414 -23.12 3.77 -20.66
C LEU A 414 -24.33 3.81 -21.61
N PRO A 415 -25.17 4.85 -21.54
CA PRO A 415 -26.28 5.04 -22.46
C PRO A 415 -25.79 5.06 -23.92
N GLY A 416 -26.51 4.36 -24.80
CA GLY A 416 -26.16 4.25 -26.21
C GLY A 416 -25.14 3.14 -26.53
N SER A 417 -24.52 2.51 -25.53
CA SER A 417 -23.73 1.30 -25.74
C SER A 417 -24.62 0.12 -26.14
N PRO A 418 -24.21 -0.75 -27.10
CA PRO A 418 -25.04 -1.86 -27.58
C PRO A 418 -25.47 -2.87 -26.51
N GLN A 419 -24.70 -2.97 -25.42
CA GLN A 419 -24.93 -3.92 -24.34
C GLN A 419 -25.75 -3.31 -23.19
N ALA A 420 -25.82 -1.98 -23.09
CA ALA A 420 -26.42 -1.32 -21.95
C ALA A 420 -27.94 -1.51 -21.90
N PRO A 421 -28.55 -1.54 -20.70
CA PRO A 421 -29.99 -1.64 -20.57
C PRO A 421 -30.65 -0.35 -21.13
N PRO A 422 -31.89 -0.42 -21.64
CA PRO A 422 -32.56 0.73 -22.25
C PRO A 422 -32.71 1.95 -21.32
N ASP A 423 -32.73 1.73 -20.01
CA ASP A 423 -32.87 2.74 -18.97
C ASP A 423 -31.53 3.16 -18.33
N ALA A 424 -30.40 2.82 -18.94
CA ALA A 424 -29.06 3.12 -18.41
C ALA A 424 -28.87 4.59 -18.02
N GLU A 425 -29.41 5.53 -18.81
CA GLU A 425 -29.32 6.97 -18.48
C GLU A 425 -30.00 7.29 -17.15
N ALA A 426 -31.22 6.78 -16.94
CA ALA A 426 -31.96 7.02 -15.71
C ALA A 426 -31.24 6.43 -14.49
N ARG A 427 -30.62 5.25 -14.64
CA ARG A 427 -29.81 4.61 -13.59
C ARG A 427 -28.58 5.43 -13.21
N TRP A 428 -27.85 5.95 -14.21
CA TRP A 428 -26.68 6.81 -13.95
C TRP A 428 -27.06 8.13 -13.31
N ARG A 429 -28.14 8.78 -13.77
CA ARG A 429 -28.64 10.03 -13.16
C ARG A 429 -29.06 9.81 -11.70
N SER A 430 -29.82 8.74 -11.41
CA SER A 430 -30.19 8.39 -10.03
C SER A 430 -28.94 8.17 -9.16
N LEU A 431 -27.94 7.45 -9.65
CA LEU A 431 -26.70 7.24 -8.91
C LEU A 431 -25.97 8.56 -8.63
N LEU A 432 -25.86 9.43 -9.63
CA LEU A 432 -25.20 10.73 -9.48
C LEU A 432 -25.94 11.62 -8.47
N GLU A 433 -27.27 11.62 -8.46
CA GLU A 433 -28.07 12.31 -7.44
C GLU A 433 -27.76 11.82 -6.03
N GLU A 434 -27.64 10.50 -5.84
CA GLU A 434 -27.27 9.92 -4.54
C GLU A 434 -25.83 10.25 -4.14
N VAL A 435 -24.90 10.24 -5.10
CA VAL A 435 -23.50 10.68 -4.87
C VAL A 435 -23.47 12.14 -4.42
N ARG A 436 -24.26 13.02 -5.04
CA ARG A 436 -24.38 14.43 -4.61
C ARG A 436 -25.00 14.59 -3.24
N ALA A 437 -25.94 13.72 -2.86
CA ALA A 437 -26.50 13.73 -1.52
C ALA A 437 -25.47 13.28 -0.45
N ALA A 438 -24.52 12.42 -0.83
CA ALA A 438 -23.50 11.89 0.07
C ALA A 438 -22.20 12.70 0.11
N TYR A 439 -21.92 13.52 -0.92
CA TYR A 439 -20.65 14.23 -1.09
C TYR A 439 -20.85 15.64 -1.67
N THR A 440 -20.25 16.62 -0.99
CA THR A 440 -20.43 18.06 -1.29
C THR A 440 -19.35 18.66 -2.18
N GLY A 441 -18.24 17.94 -2.42
CA GLY A 441 -17.16 18.41 -3.27
C GLY A 441 -17.42 18.21 -4.76
N GLU A 442 -16.37 18.43 -5.56
CA GLU A 442 -16.48 18.38 -7.02
C GLU A 442 -16.62 16.93 -7.52
N VAL A 443 -17.62 16.64 -8.34
CA VAL A 443 -17.75 15.33 -9.00
C VAL A 443 -17.40 15.50 -10.47
N ARG A 444 -16.41 14.73 -10.94
CA ARG A 444 -16.02 14.67 -12.34
C ARG A 444 -16.30 13.30 -12.94
N TRP A 445 -16.55 13.26 -14.24
CA TRP A 445 -16.72 12.01 -14.98
C TRP A 445 -15.49 11.71 -15.84
N ALA A 446 -14.89 10.54 -15.64
CA ALA A 446 -13.75 10.09 -16.40
C ALA A 446 -14.18 9.52 -17.75
N LEU A 447 -13.54 10.01 -18.82
CA LEU A 447 -13.74 9.52 -20.18
C LEU A 447 -12.40 9.10 -20.78
N PRO A 448 -12.29 7.94 -21.45
CA PRO A 448 -11.15 7.70 -22.33
C PRO A 448 -11.06 8.82 -23.36
N TYR A 449 -9.85 9.21 -23.74
CA TYR A 449 -9.67 9.99 -24.95
C TYR A 449 -10.14 9.13 -26.14
N ALA A 450 -11.37 9.38 -26.58
CA ALA A 450 -12.02 8.61 -27.62
C ALA A 450 -11.69 9.17 -29.01
N SER A 451 -11.71 8.28 -30.00
CA SER A 451 -11.88 8.68 -31.40
C SER A 451 -13.21 9.48 -31.51
N PRO A 452 -13.33 10.50 -32.37
CA PRO A 452 -14.48 11.43 -32.45
C PRO A 452 -15.89 10.82 -32.62
N GLU A 453 -16.01 9.50 -32.73
CA GLU A 453 -17.24 8.75 -33.04
C GLU A 453 -17.96 8.17 -31.80
N SER A 454 -17.38 8.22 -30.60
CA SER A 454 -18.08 7.74 -29.38
C SER A 454 -19.04 8.80 -28.84
N PRO A 455 -20.36 8.52 -28.75
CA PRO A 455 -21.31 9.48 -28.21
C PRO A 455 -20.99 9.78 -26.74
N LEU A 456 -21.02 11.07 -26.39
CA LEU A 456 -20.84 11.49 -25.01
C LEU A 456 -22.08 11.07 -24.18
N PRO A 457 -21.90 10.62 -22.93
CA PRO A 457 -23.02 10.29 -22.08
C PRO A 457 -23.96 11.51 -21.90
N PRO A 458 -25.27 11.35 -22.08
CA PRO A 458 -26.22 12.46 -21.99
C PRO A 458 -26.32 13.06 -20.58
N PHE A 459 -25.89 12.33 -19.55
CA PHE A 459 -25.90 12.76 -18.14
C PHE A 459 -24.70 13.63 -17.73
N LEU A 460 -23.80 14.00 -18.65
CA LEU A 460 -22.64 14.84 -18.31
C LEU A 460 -23.02 16.22 -17.76
N ASP A 461 -24.26 16.66 -17.94
CA ASP A 461 -24.84 17.85 -17.30
C ASP A 461 -25.02 17.71 -15.78
N ALA A 462 -24.96 16.49 -15.23
CA ALA A 462 -25.10 16.19 -13.80
C ALA A 462 -23.77 16.17 -13.03
N VAL A 463 -22.63 16.38 -13.70
CA VAL A 463 -21.29 16.45 -13.10
C VAL A 463 -20.66 17.83 -13.28
N ASP A 464 -19.66 18.16 -12.46
CA ASP A 464 -19.01 19.48 -12.48
C ASP A 464 -17.92 19.60 -13.55
N GLY A 465 -17.44 18.47 -14.06
CA GLY A 465 -16.38 18.46 -15.06
C GLY A 465 -16.08 17.07 -15.63
N VAL A 466 -15.22 17.07 -16.65
CA VAL A 466 -14.76 15.85 -17.32
C VAL A 466 -13.29 15.62 -16.99
N TYR A 467 -12.94 14.37 -16.68
CA TYR A 467 -11.56 13.92 -16.51
C TYR A 467 -11.14 13.08 -17.72
N ILE A 468 -10.40 13.67 -18.65
CA ILE A 468 -10.02 12.99 -19.90
C ILE A 468 -8.76 12.16 -19.69
N LEU A 469 -8.86 10.85 -19.91
CA LEU A 469 -7.73 9.93 -19.87
C LEU A 469 -6.99 9.97 -21.22
N TRP A 470 -5.97 10.82 -21.30
CA TRP A 470 -5.19 11.05 -22.50
C TRP A 470 -3.97 10.13 -22.56
N SER A 471 -4.00 9.12 -23.45
CA SER A 471 -2.89 8.19 -23.66
C SER A 471 -2.73 7.87 -25.15
N LEU A 472 -2.33 8.87 -25.95
CA LEU A 472 -2.05 8.71 -27.37
C LEU A 472 -0.59 8.31 -27.63
N PRO A 473 -0.32 7.51 -28.67
CA PRO A 473 1.05 7.28 -29.11
C PRO A 473 1.71 8.60 -29.51
N LEU A 474 2.98 8.78 -29.15
CA LEU A 474 3.76 9.96 -29.51
C LEU A 474 4.02 10.05 -31.03
N THR A 475 3.93 8.92 -31.74
CA THR A 475 4.08 8.83 -33.19
C THR A 475 3.35 7.58 -33.72
N ASP A 476 2.90 7.65 -34.97
CA ASP A 476 2.31 6.51 -35.69
C ASP A 476 3.36 5.45 -36.12
N LYS A 477 4.65 5.72 -35.86
CA LYS A 477 5.74 4.78 -36.15
C LYS A 477 5.82 3.71 -35.06
N GLN A 478 5.71 2.44 -35.46
CA GLN A 478 5.92 1.28 -34.57
C GLN A 478 7.29 1.27 -33.86
N THR A 479 8.32 1.84 -34.48
CA THR A 479 9.66 2.01 -33.91
C THR A 479 10.14 3.45 -34.15
N PRO A 480 9.94 4.35 -33.17
CA PRO A 480 10.46 5.71 -33.26
C PRO A 480 12.01 5.66 -33.30
N PRO A 481 12.69 6.37 -34.22
CA PRO A 481 14.14 6.40 -34.25
C PRO A 481 14.70 6.95 -32.93
N GLY A 482 15.65 6.23 -32.32
CA GLY A 482 16.31 6.60 -31.06
C GLY A 482 15.80 5.90 -29.80
N TRP A 483 14.71 5.14 -29.88
CA TRP A 483 14.18 4.38 -28.74
C TRP A 483 14.81 2.99 -28.72
N ARG A 484 15.49 2.63 -27.61
CA ARG A 484 15.98 1.26 -27.40
C ARG A 484 14.78 0.33 -27.23
N THR A 485 14.71 -0.74 -28.02
CA THR A 485 13.77 -1.83 -27.79
C THR A 485 14.06 -2.45 -26.43
N LEU A 486 13.05 -2.45 -25.55
CA LEU A 486 13.06 -3.21 -24.31
C LEU A 486 13.06 -4.69 -24.70
N SER A 487 14.18 -5.38 -24.50
CA SER A 487 14.33 -6.83 -24.66
C SER A 487 14.13 -7.52 -23.33
#